data_AF-A0A8H4LTP1-F1
#
_entry.id   AF-A0A8H4LTP1-F1
#
_cell.length_a   1.000
_cell.length_b   1.000
_cell.length_c   1.000
_cell.angle_alpha   90.00
_cell.angle_beta   90.00
_cell.angle_gamma   90.00
#
_symmetry.space_group_name_H-M   'P 1'
#
loop_
_entity.id
_entity.type
_entity.pdbx_description
1 polymer ?
#
loop_
_entity_poly.entity_id
_entity_poly.type
_entity_poly.pdbx_seq_one_letter_code
_entity_poly.pdbx_strand_id
1 'polypeptide(L)'
;MINYLHLSKRQPPPERNLHLALFTRSQFMSVDEAERSVEAFHWAFQVSPTAEGAKSDMYHVVNGIKPGDDMRNFHYEKREVNPGTMKTLLGRINLGKVPSTIDNGRIDEILQRIPVPNPQRGGNCVSWAMDATRELQNAQVIGNFDLPRFQEQVLTYGRGRLEAALDFSGEIYDWEHSEIAEYDYSKQQIRRLCEGRKRSPCRLEGNSDDETNPRTGETNPGTGEKLPKTGDEITKVDPVGERPIKLKKVGTVVAGVMNDTLPGWTEIEEHTAKLNRELGAISASPPAADKAALIAKTLRTYYDDVELTVFENYCPGVPEILSNYKKEVAEYKSLKNGLTTGERNLKIAWFVTKGTVSTINDVFRDWIPGVEEGEDGNRKEWTRIYDMANDKSKSFWDVAREVLVSPFKIFGDTINRFARHYGPGVSIAEDLKRDKTRPKGPSEDDNTIPDQPVKPADRKPPPGLSKNNLEQWDLFLGNQLDQDEAAMCVHDKITKENKAGVRHGKGAWKTKLPELTKQCYYELFSQWNAKETDK
;
A
#
# COMPACT_ATOMS: atom_id res chain seq x y z
N MET A 1 -11.85 66.77 18.25
CA MET A 1 -11.95 65.31 18.53
C MET A 1 -11.03 64.60 17.54
N ILE A 2 -9.82 64.26 17.97
CA ILE A 2 -8.85 63.52 17.16
C ILE A 2 -9.07 62.04 17.48
N ASN A 3 -9.64 61.30 16.54
CA ASN A 3 -9.79 59.85 16.65
C ASN A 3 -8.38 59.21 16.58
N TYR A 4 -7.89 58.75 17.73
CA TYR A 4 -6.76 57.84 17.81
C TYR A 4 -7.17 56.51 17.17
N LEU A 5 -6.91 56.37 15.87
CA LEU A 5 -6.84 55.07 15.21
C LEU A 5 -5.77 54.26 15.95
N HIS A 6 -6.22 53.35 16.81
CA HIS A 6 -5.40 52.26 17.33
C HIS A 6 -4.96 51.44 16.11
N LEU A 7 -3.78 51.78 15.59
CA LEU A 7 -2.99 50.89 14.75
C LEU A 7 -2.63 49.69 15.62
N SER A 8 -3.55 48.72 15.69
CA SER A 8 -3.26 47.38 16.14
C SER A 8 -2.00 46.96 15.40
N LYS A 9 -0.89 46.81 16.14
CA LYS A 9 0.37 46.34 15.60
C LYS A 9 0.06 45.00 14.95
N ARG A 10 -0.07 44.97 13.62
CA ARG A 10 -0.26 43.72 12.88
C ARG A 10 0.90 42.83 13.29
N GLN A 11 0.59 41.71 13.93
CA GLN A 11 1.61 40.72 14.23
C GLN A 11 2.27 40.34 12.90
N PRO A 12 3.61 40.21 12.88
CA PRO A 12 4.28 39.74 11.68
C PRO A 12 3.67 38.39 11.28
N PRO A 13 3.51 38.13 9.98
CA PRO A 13 3.01 36.84 9.53
C PRO A 13 3.87 35.72 10.11
N PRO A 14 3.28 34.58 10.47
CA PRO A 14 4.03 33.46 11.02
C PRO A 14 5.12 33.04 10.04
N GLU A 15 6.25 32.60 10.60
CA GLU A 15 7.36 32.09 9.81
C GLU A 15 6.92 30.85 9.01
N ARG A 16 7.42 30.75 7.78
CA ARG A 16 7.07 29.69 6.84
C ARG A 16 8.34 29.12 6.23
N ASN A 17 8.36 27.81 6.01
CA ASN A 17 9.43 27.11 5.32
C ASN A 17 8.92 26.57 3.98
N LEU A 18 9.79 26.61 2.98
CA LEU A 18 9.56 25.95 1.71
C LEU A 18 10.25 24.58 1.71
N HIS A 19 9.49 23.54 1.45
CA HIS A 19 9.98 22.18 1.36
C HIS A 19 9.79 21.62 -0.04
N LEU A 20 10.71 20.75 -0.45
CA LEU A 20 10.47 19.77 -1.51
C LEU A 20 10.00 18.47 -0.85
N ALA A 21 8.77 18.08 -1.10
CA ALA A 21 8.14 16.86 -0.61
C ALA A 21 8.25 15.75 -1.65
N LEU A 22 8.57 14.53 -1.20
CA LEU A 22 8.67 13.33 -2.03
C LEU A 22 7.59 12.33 -1.65
N PHE A 23 6.87 11.84 -2.65
CA PHE A 23 5.81 10.85 -2.47
C PHE A 23 6.11 9.57 -3.22
N THR A 24 5.71 8.42 -2.66
CA THR A 24 5.65 7.18 -3.43
C THR A 24 4.63 7.35 -4.56
N ARG A 25 4.97 6.89 -5.76
CA ARG A 25 4.00 6.80 -6.87
C ARG A 25 3.09 5.59 -6.75
N SER A 26 3.60 4.53 -6.13
CA SER A 26 2.89 3.32 -5.81
C SER A 26 3.31 2.89 -4.41
N GLN A 27 2.35 2.46 -3.60
CA GLN A 27 2.61 1.83 -2.30
C GLN A 27 3.38 0.50 -2.42
N PHE A 28 3.54 -0.01 -3.64
CA PHE A 28 4.23 -1.26 -3.96
C PHE A 28 5.50 -1.07 -4.79
N MET A 29 5.98 0.17 -4.94
CA MET A 29 7.23 0.42 -5.66
C MET A 29 8.40 -0.23 -4.91
N SER A 30 9.16 -1.05 -5.62
CA SER A 30 10.39 -1.65 -5.10
C SER A 30 11.56 -0.67 -5.13
N VAL A 31 12.58 -0.94 -4.31
CA VAL A 31 13.84 -0.15 -4.31
C VAL A 31 14.52 -0.24 -5.68
N ASP A 32 14.58 -1.42 -6.29
CA ASP A 32 15.18 -1.65 -7.61
C ASP A 32 14.50 -0.83 -8.72
N GLU A 33 13.18 -0.71 -8.69
CA GLU A 33 12.44 0.16 -9.62
C GLU A 33 12.76 1.64 -9.36
N ALA A 34 12.85 2.05 -8.09
CA ALA A 34 13.21 3.41 -7.71
C ALA A 34 14.67 3.78 -8.08
N GLU A 35 15.57 2.79 -8.17
CA GLU A 35 16.93 2.99 -8.63
C GLU A 35 17.02 3.31 -10.12
N ARG A 36 16.14 2.70 -10.92
CA ARG A 36 16.19 2.76 -12.39
C ARG A 36 15.50 3.98 -12.98
N SER A 37 14.73 4.73 -12.19
CA SER A 37 13.93 5.84 -12.69
C SER A 37 14.18 7.14 -11.93
N VAL A 38 14.45 8.22 -12.67
CA VAL A 38 14.41 9.58 -12.12
C VAL A 38 12.98 9.96 -11.71
N GLU A 39 11.97 9.27 -12.22
CA GLU A 39 10.57 9.46 -11.91
C GLU A 39 10.08 8.56 -10.78
N ALA A 40 10.98 7.89 -10.05
CA ALA A 40 10.61 7.00 -8.94
C ALA A 40 9.64 7.65 -7.95
N PHE A 41 9.80 8.94 -7.69
CA PHE A 41 8.98 9.69 -6.74
C PHE A 41 8.14 10.74 -7.45
N HIS A 42 6.98 11.04 -6.88
CA HIS A 42 6.25 12.26 -7.21
C HIS A 42 6.80 13.42 -6.35
N TRP A 43 7.08 14.56 -6.99
CA TRP A 43 7.73 15.71 -6.35
C TRP A 43 6.71 16.84 -6.21
N ALA A 44 6.65 17.47 -5.04
CA ALA A 44 5.80 18.64 -4.80
C ALA A 44 6.54 19.68 -3.98
N PHE A 45 6.22 20.95 -4.18
CA PHE A 45 6.60 22.00 -3.24
C PHE A 45 5.55 22.15 -2.16
N GLN A 46 6.00 22.37 -0.94
CA GLN A 46 5.12 22.56 0.20
C GLN A 46 5.56 23.78 1.00
N VAL A 47 4.68 24.77 1.14
CA VAL A 47 4.89 25.91 2.03
C VAL A 47 4.19 25.62 3.35
N SER A 48 4.99 25.38 4.39
CA SER A 48 4.48 24.98 5.71
C SER A 48 4.74 26.10 6.71
N PRO A 49 3.78 26.44 7.58
CA PRO A 49 4.06 27.23 8.77
C PRO A 49 5.10 26.51 9.64
N THR A 50 5.94 27.25 10.36
CA THR A 50 6.87 26.65 11.32
C THR A 50 6.14 25.98 12.50
N ALA A 51 4.91 26.40 12.78
CA ALA A 51 4.08 25.79 13.81
C ALA A 51 3.62 24.37 13.39
N GLU A 52 3.79 23.42 14.30
CA GLU A 52 3.40 22.02 14.11
C GLU A 52 1.88 21.86 13.93
N GLY A 53 1.47 20.87 13.11
CA GLY A 53 0.06 20.58 12.83
C GLY A 53 -0.67 21.60 11.95
N ALA A 54 -0.02 22.69 11.56
CA ALA A 54 -0.63 23.68 10.69
C ALA A 54 -0.75 23.17 9.25
N LYS A 55 -1.85 23.55 8.60
CA LYS A 55 -2.07 23.23 7.19
C LYS A 55 -1.01 23.90 6.31
N SER A 56 -0.62 23.20 5.27
CA SER A 56 0.42 23.62 4.33
C SER A 56 -0.17 23.78 2.93
N ASP A 57 0.30 24.76 2.17
CA ASP A 57 -0.01 24.83 0.74
C ASP A 57 0.93 23.92 -0.02
N MET A 58 0.39 23.01 -0.82
CA MET A 58 1.14 22.11 -1.68
C MET A 58 0.93 22.47 -3.15
N TYR A 59 2.02 22.47 -3.90
CA TYR A 59 2.08 22.84 -5.32
C TYR A 59 2.80 21.73 -6.09
N HIS A 60 2.17 21.22 -7.13
CA HIS A 60 2.74 20.15 -7.94
C HIS A 60 2.12 20.11 -9.34
N VAL A 61 2.73 19.30 -10.20
CA VAL A 61 2.10 18.86 -11.45
C VAL A 61 1.71 17.40 -11.32
N VAL A 62 0.45 17.10 -11.61
CA VAL A 62 -0.08 15.73 -11.52
C VAL A 62 -0.47 15.23 -12.90
N ASN A 63 -0.23 13.94 -13.13
CA ASN A 63 -0.85 13.19 -14.21
C ASN A 63 -2.23 12.78 -13.71
N GLY A 64 -3.29 13.35 -14.26
CA GLY A 64 -4.59 13.19 -13.65
C GLY A 64 -5.74 13.72 -14.49
N ILE A 65 -6.78 12.88 -14.54
CA ILE A 65 -7.98 12.90 -15.33
C ILE A 65 -8.98 13.86 -14.68
N LYS A 66 -9.04 15.11 -15.11
CA LYS A 66 -10.36 15.74 -15.08
C LYS A 66 -11.27 14.89 -15.98
N PRO A 67 -12.53 14.62 -15.62
CA PRO A 67 -13.43 13.88 -16.50
C PRO A 67 -13.41 14.47 -17.92
N GLY A 68 -12.84 13.73 -18.89
CA GLY A 68 -12.68 14.17 -20.28
C GLY A 68 -11.26 14.54 -20.74
N ASP A 69 -10.27 14.66 -19.84
CA ASP A 69 -8.87 14.93 -20.23
C ASP A 69 -8.08 13.64 -20.53
N ASP A 70 -7.15 13.71 -21.50
CA ASP A 70 -6.20 12.65 -21.78
C ASP A 70 -5.34 12.40 -20.53
N MET A 71 -5.32 11.14 -20.06
CA MET A 71 -4.59 10.69 -18.86
C MET A 71 -3.08 10.97 -18.93
N ARG A 72 -2.58 11.33 -20.12
CA ARG A 72 -1.17 11.67 -20.37
C ARG A 72 -0.85 13.14 -20.11
N ASN A 73 -1.85 14.01 -19.92
CA ASN A 73 -1.60 15.44 -19.76
C ASN A 73 -1.34 15.81 -18.30
N PHE A 74 -0.19 16.43 -18.05
CA PHE A 74 0.10 17.08 -16.78
C PHE A 74 -0.74 18.35 -16.63
N HIS A 75 -1.20 18.62 -15.40
CA HIS A 75 -1.72 19.93 -15.03
C HIS A 75 -1.13 20.38 -13.70
N TYR A 76 -1.05 21.70 -13.54
CA TYR A 76 -0.65 22.34 -12.29
C TYR A 76 -1.81 22.30 -11.29
N GLU A 77 -1.51 21.89 -10.06
CA GLU A 77 -2.46 21.86 -8.96
C GLU A 77 -1.85 22.58 -7.73
N LYS A 78 -2.70 23.37 -7.07
CA LYS A 78 -2.47 23.90 -5.74
C LYS A 78 -3.58 23.40 -4.83
N ARG A 79 -3.20 22.87 -3.68
CA ARG A 79 -4.16 22.47 -2.65
C ARG A 79 -3.61 22.63 -1.25
N GLU A 80 -4.51 22.84 -0.31
CA GLU A 80 -4.20 22.84 1.11
C GLU A 80 -4.12 21.39 1.62
N VAL A 81 -3.04 21.03 2.31
CA VAL A 81 -2.81 19.67 2.83
C VAL A 81 -2.42 19.69 4.29
N ASN A 82 -2.70 18.57 4.98
CA ASN A 82 -2.05 18.26 6.25
C ASN A 82 -0.95 17.20 5.98
N PRO A 83 0.34 17.54 6.13
CA PRO A 83 1.43 16.60 5.85
C PRO A 83 1.38 15.32 6.66
N GLY A 84 0.90 15.39 7.91
CA GLY A 84 0.80 14.21 8.79
C GLY A 84 -0.25 13.19 8.33
N THR A 85 -1.19 13.56 7.46
CA THR A 85 -2.24 12.66 6.97
C THR A 85 -1.95 12.10 5.57
N MET A 86 -0.84 12.49 4.94
CA MET A 86 -0.49 12.06 3.58
C MET A 86 0.21 10.71 3.59
N LYS A 87 -0.55 9.63 3.41
CA LYS A 87 -0.06 8.22 3.46
C LYS A 87 1.08 7.89 2.50
N THR A 88 1.25 8.64 1.41
CA THR A 88 2.30 8.41 0.41
C THR A 88 3.54 9.27 0.60
N LEU A 89 3.58 10.15 1.61
CA LEU A 89 4.70 11.08 1.85
C LEU A 89 5.91 10.32 2.42
N LEU A 90 6.99 10.18 1.64
CA LEU A 90 8.23 9.52 2.06
C LEU A 90 9.14 10.39 2.94
N GLY A 91 9.17 11.68 2.63
CA GLY A 91 10.08 12.62 3.26
C GLY A 91 9.98 14.02 2.67
N ARG A 92 10.59 14.98 3.37
CA ARG A 92 10.63 16.39 2.96
C ARG A 92 12.04 16.92 3.08
N ILE A 93 12.41 17.82 2.17
CA ILE A 93 13.69 18.52 2.20
C ILE A 93 13.38 20.01 2.40
N ASN A 94 13.73 20.57 3.54
CA ASN A 94 13.64 21.99 3.80
C ASN A 94 14.66 22.74 2.92
N LEU A 95 14.15 23.56 2.01
CA LEU A 95 14.93 24.44 1.15
C LEU A 95 15.17 25.80 1.81
N GLY A 96 14.55 26.08 2.95
CA GLY A 96 14.79 27.28 3.74
C GLY A 96 13.51 28.06 4.04
N LYS A 97 13.71 29.16 4.76
CA LYS A 97 12.63 30.05 5.20
C LYS A 97 12.18 30.93 4.04
N VAL A 98 10.87 30.99 3.84
CA VAL A 98 10.25 31.91 2.88
C VAL A 98 10.44 33.35 3.37
N PRO A 99 10.99 34.27 2.55
CA PRO A 99 11.10 35.67 2.92
C PRO A 99 9.75 36.27 3.35
N SER A 100 9.74 37.07 4.41
CA SER A 100 8.50 37.67 4.96
C SER A 100 7.82 38.63 3.96
N THR A 101 8.54 39.11 2.96
CA THR A 101 8.06 39.94 1.86
C THR A 101 7.35 39.16 0.75
N ILE A 102 7.42 37.82 0.76
CA ILE A 102 6.85 36.95 -0.28
C ILE A 102 5.72 36.13 0.34
N ASP A 103 4.48 36.44 0.01
CA ASP A 103 3.32 35.66 0.44
C ASP A 103 3.11 34.37 -0.39
N ASN A 104 2.15 33.53 0.01
CA ASN A 104 1.84 32.29 -0.72
C ASN A 104 1.26 32.56 -2.11
N GLY A 105 0.60 33.70 -2.33
CA GLY A 105 0.08 34.10 -3.64
C GLY A 105 1.21 34.37 -4.63
N ARG A 106 2.29 35.02 -4.17
CA ARG A 106 3.47 35.23 -4.99
C ARG A 106 4.21 33.93 -5.34
N ILE A 107 4.26 32.98 -4.41
CA ILE A 107 4.83 31.64 -4.67
C ILE A 107 3.98 30.91 -5.73
N ASP A 108 2.66 30.91 -5.56
CA ASP A 108 1.70 30.35 -6.52
C ASP A 108 1.88 30.94 -7.92
N GLU A 109 1.96 32.28 -8.03
CA GLU A 109 2.23 32.96 -9.30
C GLU A 109 3.55 32.55 -9.97
N ILE A 110 4.61 32.33 -9.19
CA ILE A 110 5.91 31.88 -9.71
C ILE A 110 5.75 30.46 -10.26
N LEU A 111 5.16 29.56 -9.46
CA LEU A 111 5.06 28.14 -9.80
C LEU A 111 4.07 27.87 -10.94
N GLN A 112 2.98 28.63 -11.02
CA GLN A 112 1.96 28.49 -12.06
C GLN A 112 2.46 28.91 -13.45
N ARG A 113 3.49 29.78 -13.53
CA ARG A 113 4.07 30.23 -14.82
C ARG A 113 4.98 29.19 -15.46
N ILE A 114 5.38 28.17 -14.70
CA ILE A 114 6.25 27.11 -15.20
C ILE A 114 5.44 26.24 -16.16
N PRO A 115 5.91 26.03 -17.40
CA PRO A 115 5.22 25.16 -18.33
C PRO A 115 4.98 23.77 -17.73
N VAL A 116 3.73 23.30 -17.82
CA VAL A 116 3.43 21.91 -17.45
C VAL A 116 4.22 20.96 -18.36
N PRO A 117 4.76 19.85 -17.83
CA PRO A 117 5.55 18.94 -18.62
C PRO A 117 4.77 18.36 -19.80
N ASN A 118 5.46 18.18 -20.93
CA ASN A 118 4.95 17.42 -22.06
C ASN A 118 5.62 16.03 -22.07
N PRO A 119 4.89 14.94 -21.74
CA PRO A 119 5.46 13.60 -21.72
C PRO A 119 5.96 13.14 -23.09
N GLN A 120 5.37 13.63 -24.20
CA GLN A 120 5.83 13.32 -25.57
C GLN A 120 7.22 13.91 -25.87
N ARG A 121 7.66 14.88 -25.06
CA ARG A 121 9.00 15.49 -25.12
C ARG A 121 9.89 15.04 -23.96
N GLY A 122 9.52 13.98 -23.25
CA GLY A 122 10.24 13.47 -22.08
C GLY A 122 10.10 14.33 -20.82
N GLY A 123 9.15 15.27 -20.79
CA GLY A 123 8.87 16.06 -19.59
C GLY A 123 8.09 15.25 -18.55
N ASN A 124 8.42 15.45 -17.28
CA ASN A 124 7.78 14.78 -16.14
C ASN A 124 7.69 15.70 -14.90
N CYS A 125 7.14 15.19 -13.78
CA CYS A 125 7.02 15.97 -12.55
C CYS A 125 8.39 16.43 -11.99
N VAL A 126 9.45 15.68 -12.24
CA VAL A 126 10.80 16.02 -11.78
C VAL A 126 11.35 17.17 -12.62
N SER A 127 11.23 17.13 -13.95
CA SER A 127 11.65 18.26 -14.79
C SER A 127 10.91 19.55 -14.42
N TRP A 128 9.60 19.47 -14.14
CA TRP A 128 8.85 20.63 -13.63
C TRP A 128 9.37 21.10 -12.27
N ALA A 129 9.65 20.19 -11.34
CA ALA A 129 10.15 20.57 -10.03
C ALA A 129 11.56 21.19 -10.09
N MET A 130 12.40 20.75 -11.03
CA MET A 130 13.72 21.33 -11.27
C MET A 130 13.62 22.74 -11.89
N ASP A 131 12.74 22.94 -12.86
CA ASP A 131 12.47 24.28 -13.42
C ASP A 131 11.83 25.20 -12.37
N ALA A 132 10.96 24.67 -11.52
CA ALA A 132 10.42 25.39 -10.37
C ALA A 132 11.47 25.82 -9.37
N THR A 133 12.40 24.92 -9.04
CA THR A 133 13.53 25.25 -8.16
C THR A 133 14.34 26.40 -8.74
N ARG A 134 14.61 26.38 -10.05
CA ARG A 134 15.30 27.47 -10.76
C ARG A 134 14.54 28.80 -10.67
N GLU A 135 13.24 28.80 -10.91
CA GLU A 135 12.44 30.03 -10.84
C GLU A 135 12.32 30.57 -9.41
N LEU A 136 12.25 29.69 -8.41
CA LEU A 136 12.30 30.07 -7.00
C LEU A 136 13.65 30.68 -6.60
N GLN A 137 14.76 30.16 -7.14
CA GLN A 137 16.11 30.73 -7.01
C GLN A 137 16.20 32.11 -7.65
N ASN A 138 15.74 32.25 -8.89
CA ASN A 138 15.71 33.52 -9.63
C ASN A 138 14.89 34.59 -8.90
N ALA A 139 13.78 34.20 -8.28
CA ALA A 139 12.92 35.06 -7.48
C ALA A 139 13.44 35.29 -6.04
N GLN A 140 14.61 34.75 -5.68
CA GLN A 140 15.21 34.83 -4.34
C GLN A 140 14.29 34.33 -3.22
N VAL A 141 13.40 33.37 -3.53
CA VAL A 141 12.58 32.68 -2.53
C VAL A 141 13.43 31.67 -1.75
N ILE A 142 14.37 31.03 -2.44
CA ILE A 142 15.37 30.11 -1.89
C ILE A 142 16.78 30.52 -2.36
N GLY A 143 17.82 30.03 -1.70
CA GLY A 143 19.19 30.33 -2.07
C GLY A 143 19.64 29.59 -3.35
N ASN A 144 20.74 30.05 -3.95
CA ASN A 144 21.31 29.42 -5.14
C ASN A 144 22.12 28.16 -4.79
N PHE A 145 21.96 27.12 -5.61
CA PHE A 145 22.70 25.86 -5.55
C PHE A 145 22.68 25.13 -6.90
N ASP A 146 23.58 24.18 -7.07
CA ASP A 146 23.70 23.38 -8.29
C ASP A 146 22.51 22.42 -8.46
N LEU A 147 21.70 22.66 -9.48
CA LEU A 147 20.46 21.90 -9.73
C LEU A 147 20.71 20.43 -10.11
N PRO A 148 21.64 20.08 -11.02
CA PRO A 148 21.93 18.68 -11.33
C PRO A 148 22.35 17.87 -10.10
N ARG A 149 23.30 18.39 -9.30
CA ARG A 149 23.73 17.72 -8.06
C ARG A 149 22.59 17.62 -7.05
N PHE A 150 21.76 18.67 -6.92
CA PHE A 150 20.60 18.63 -6.05
C PHE A 150 19.63 17.51 -6.48
N GLN A 151 19.32 17.37 -7.77
CA GLN A 151 18.44 16.31 -8.27
C GLN A 151 18.94 14.91 -7.88
N GLU A 152 20.23 14.64 -8.05
CA GLU A 152 20.84 13.36 -7.66
C GLU A 152 20.72 13.11 -6.15
N GLN A 153 20.94 14.15 -5.33
CA GLN A 153 20.79 14.07 -3.88
C GLN A 153 19.35 13.82 -3.46
N VAL A 154 18.37 14.45 -4.10
CA VAL A 154 16.94 14.24 -3.84
C VAL A 154 16.56 12.80 -4.14
N LEU A 155 17.01 12.24 -5.26
CA LEU A 155 16.76 10.84 -5.62
C LEU A 155 17.40 9.88 -4.62
N THR A 156 18.65 10.14 -4.23
CA THR A 156 19.37 9.34 -3.21
C THR A 156 18.64 9.38 -1.87
N TYR A 157 18.21 10.58 -1.45
CA TYR A 157 17.42 10.76 -0.25
C TYR A 157 16.09 10.00 -0.33
N GLY A 158 15.33 10.15 -1.41
CA GLY A 158 14.06 9.47 -1.63
C GLY A 158 14.17 7.94 -1.59
N ARG A 159 15.20 7.35 -2.22
CA ARG A 159 15.46 5.90 -2.18
C ARG A 159 15.73 5.42 -0.77
N GLY A 160 16.60 6.10 -0.04
CA GLY A 160 16.87 5.73 1.36
C GLY A 160 15.65 5.93 2.28
N ARG A 161 14.69 6.78 1.92
CA ARG A 161 13.40 6.88 2.64
C ARG A 161 12.45 5.75 2.25
N LEU A 162 12.41 5.36 0.98
CA LEU A 162 11.62 4.22 0.50
C LEU A 162 12.10 2.90 1.12
N GLU A 163 13.42 2.65 1.11
CA GLU A 163 14.03 1.48 1.74
C GLU A 163 13.67 1.40 3.22
N ALA A 164 13.84 2.51 3.96
CA ALA A 164 13.46 2.58 5.37
C ALA A 164 11.95 2.36 5.61
N ALA A 165 11.09 2.73 4.66
CA ALA A 165 9.65 2.49 4.75
C ALA A 165 9.29 1.01 4.47
N LEU A 166 10.03 0.33 3.58
CA LEU A 166 9.82 -1.08 3.24
C LEU A 166 10.40 -2.04 4.29
N ASP A 167 11.51 -1.69 4.93
CA ASP A 167 12.15 -2.49 5.99
C ASP A 167 11.30 -2.60 7.27
N PHE A 168 10.30 -1.72 7.44
CA PHE A 168 9.33 -1.80 8.54
C PHE A 168 8.31 -2.90 8.28
N SER A 169 8.65 -4.13 8.67
CA SER A 169 7.93 -5.38 8.37
C SER A 169 6.60 -5.59 9.13
N GLY A 170 5.74 -4.58 9.24
CA GLY A 170 4.34 -4.78 9.66
C GLY A 170 3.84 -4.05 10.91
N GLU A 171 4.63 -3.17 11.52
CA GLU A 171 4.07 -2.12 12.39
C GLU A 171 3.81 -0.88 11.54
N ILE A 172 2.68 -0.21 11.77
CA ILE A 172 2.29 1.02 11.07
C ILE A 172 3.48 1.97 11.11
N TYR A 173 4.13 2.17 9.96
CA TYR A 173 5.18 3.18 9.83
C TYR A 173 4.56 4.48 10.30
N ASP A 174 5.07 5.03 11.39
CA ASP A 174 4.52 6.25 11.97
C ASP A 174 4.88 7.43 11.06
N TRP A 175 4.05 7.63 10.04
CA TRP A 175 4.15 8.71 9.06
C TRP A 175 4.09 10.10 9.70
N GLU A 176 3.63 10.20 10.96
CA GLU A 176 3.65 11.46 11.72
C GLU A 176 5.08 12.02 11.83
N HIS A 177 6.10 11.18 11.65
CA HIS A 177 7.51 11.59 11.67
C HIS A 177 8.19 11.44 10.30
N SER A 178 7.50 11.74 9.19
CA SER A 178 8.17 11.94 7.89
C SER A 178 9.33 12.92 8.04
N GLU A 179 10.53 12.37 8.09
CA GLU A 179 11.76 13.09 8.42
C GLU A 179 11.91 14.30 7.50
N ILE A 180 12.18 15.46 8.10
CA ILE A 180 12.51 16.66 7.34
C ILE A 180 14.03 16.74 7.27
N ALA A 181 14.60 16.46 6.10
CA ALA A 181 15.98 16.77 5.81
C ALA A 181 16.15 18.27 5.56
N GLU A 182 17.37 18.78 5.66
CA GLU A 182 17.71 20.18 5.41
C GLU A 182 18.70 20.27 4.25
N TYR A 183 18.51 21.22 3.35
CA TYR A 183 19.53 21.52 2.34
C TYR A 183 20.60 22.45 2.92
N ASP A 184 21.81 21.94 3.14
CA ASP A 184 22.97 22.70 3.58
C ASP A 184 23.61 23.42 2.39
N TYR A 185 23.25 24.71 2.25
CA TYR A 185 23.76 25.59 1.20
C TYR A 185 25.29 25.74 1.20
N SER A 186 25.93 25.68 2.36
CA SER A 186 27.38 25.85 2.48
C SER A 186 28.15 24.65 1.92
N LYS A 187 27.59 23.45 2.10
CA LYS A 187 28.18 22.19 1.66
C LYS A 187 27.58 21.66 0.35
N GLN A 188 26.52 22.31 -0.13
CA GLN A 188 25.76 21.90 -1.32
C GLN A 188 25.28 20.43 -1.17
N GLN A 189 24.66 20.12 -0.03
CA GLN A 189 24.22 18.76 0.28
C GLN A 189 22.94 18.71 1.10
N ILE A 190 22.14 17.66 0.89
CA ILE A 190 21.04 17.31 1.78
C ILE A 190 21.63 16.68 3.04
N ARG A 191 21.31 17.25 4.20
CA ARG A 191 21.66 16.73 5.53
C ARG A 191 20.41 16.21 6.22
N ARG A 192 20.45 14.95 6.66
CA ARG A 192 19.43 14.40 7.55
C ARG A 192 19.64 14.99 8.95
N LEU A 193 18.61 15.57 9.54
CA LEU A 193 18.71 16.14 10.90
C LEU A 193 18.97 15.07 11.98
N CYS A 194 18.74 13.79 11.63
CA CYS A 194 18.84 12.65 12.54
C CYS A 194 20.13 11.83 12.39
N GLU A 195 21.03 12.17 11.46
CA GLU A 195 22.30 11.47 11.28
C GLU A 195 23.19 11.62 12.53
N GLY A 196 23.20 10.58 13.39
CA GLY A 196 23.98 10.50 14.62
C GLY A 196 23.22 9.96 15.84
N ARG A 197 21.88 9.96 15.84
CA ARG A 197 21.08 9.38 16.94
C ARG A 197 20.73 7.93 16.62
N LYS A 198 21.37 6.98 17.31
CA LYS A 198 21.05 5.54 17.19
C LYS A 198 19.65 5.29 17.79
N ARG A 199 18.64 5.10 16.93
CA ARG A 199 17.35 4.40 17.21
C ARG A 199 16.27 5.13 18.02
N SER A 200 16.03 6.41 17.82
CA SER A 200 14.79 7.05 18.34
C SER A 200 14.16 7.98 17.31
N PRO A 201 12.81 8.00 17.17
CA PRO A 201 12.10 8.96 16.34
C PRO A 201 12.52 10.38 16.72
N CYS A 202 12.78 11.22 15.72
CA CYS A 202 13.28 12.56 15.93
C CYS A 202 12.16 13.46 16.44
N ARG A 203 12.06 13.58 17.76
CA ARG A 203 11.25 14.62 18.40
C ARG A 203 11.93 15.95 18.16
N LEU A 204 11.22 16.90 17.54
CA LEU A 204 11.62 18.30 17.56
C LEU A 204 11.67 18.70 19.04
N GLU A 205 12.86 18.94 19.58
CA GLU A 205 13.01 19.50 20.91
C GLU A 205 12.40 20.89 20.87
N GLY A 206 11.18 21.02 21.42
CA GLY A 206 10.58 22.31 21.67
C GLY A 206 11.50 23.10 22.60
N ASN A 207 11.81 24.34 22.23
CA ASN A 207 12.55 25.27 23.06
C ASN A 207 11.88 25.40 24.44
N SER A 208 12.39 24.67 25.44
CA SER A 208 12.21 25.02 26.83
C SER A 208 13.39 25.87 27.24
N ASP A 209 13.26 27.18 27.06
CA ASP A 209 14.08 28.15 27.78
C ASP A 209 13.68 28.08 29.25
N ASP A 210 14.27 27.15 30.00
CA ASP A 210 14.27 27.16 31.45
C ASP A 210 15.70 26.90 31.94
N GLU A 211 16.57 27.88 31.67
CA GLU A 211 17.85 28.02 32.37
C GLU A 211 17.57 28.41 33.83
N THR A 212 17.47 27.41 34.71
CA THR A 212 17.51 27.66 36.15
C THR A 212 18.89 28.14 36.56
N ASN A 213 18.94 29.43 36.92
CA ASN A 213 20.01 30.14 37.59
C ASN A 213 20.37 29.48 38.96
N PRO A 214 21.65 29.24 39.29
CA PRO A 214 22.03 28.66 40.58
C PRO A 214 21.94 29.71 41.70
N ARG A 215 20.92 29.60 42.55
CA ARG A 215 20.83 30.42 43.77
C ARG A 215 21.50 29.74 44.96
N THR A 216 22.55 30.40 45.41
CA THR A 216 23.28 30.26 46.65
C THR A 216 22.36 30.14 47.87
N GLY A 217 22.76 29.28 48.82
CA GLY A 217 22.02 29.04 50.04
C GLY A 217 22.02 30.22 51.01
N GLU A 218 20.96 30.28 51.81
CA GLU A 218 20.95 30.93 53.11
C GLU A 218 19.91 30.23 53.98
N THR A 219 20.37 29.77 55.13
CA THR A 219 19.60 29.17 56.21
C THR A 219 18.82 30.24 56.98
N ASN A 220 17.57 29.95 57.37
CA ASN A 220 17.09 30.37 58.68
C ASN A 220 15.99 29.45 59.23
N PRO A 221 15.93 29.23 60.56
CA PRO A 221 15.05 28.25 61.20
C PRO A 221 13.82 28.89 61.83
N GLY A 222 12.78 28.08 62.05
CA GLY A 222 11.99 28.17 63.29
C GLY A 222 10.47 28.26 63.16
N THR A 223 9.82 27.69 64.19
CA THR A 223 8.39 27.67 64.54
C THR A 223 7.55 26.71 63.69
N GLY A 224 6.98 25.60 64.18
CA GLY A 224 6.73 25.15 65.55
C GLY A 224 5.27 25.37 65.93
N GLU A 225 4.36 24.51 65.45
CA GLU A 225 3.06 24.35 66.08
C GLU A 225 2.54 22.92 65.89
N LYS A 226 2.03 22.35 66.98
CA LYS A 226 1.72 20.94 67.19
C LYS A 226 0.26 20.82 67.64
N LEU A 227 -0.40 19.78 67.08
CA LEU A 227 -1.59 19.06 67.59
C LEU A 227 -2.99 19.71 67.47
N PRO A 228 -4.10 18.93 67.46
CA PRO A 228 -4.19 17.51 67.84
C PRO A 228 -4.82 16.54 66.83
N LYS A 229 -4.54 15.26 67.10
CA LYS A 229 -5.25 14.09 66.58
C LYS A 229 -6.57 13.91 67.33
N THR A 230 -7.63 13.58 66.62
CA THR A 230 -8.73 12.73 67.09
C THR A 230 -9.23 11.91 65.90
N GLY A 231 -9.29 10.60 66.08
CA GLY A 231 -9.92 9.69 65.14
C GLY A 231 -11.44 9.76 65.27
N ASP A 232 -12.13 9.32 64.22
CA ASP A 232 -13.23 8.37 64.37
C ASP A 232 -13.54 7.71 63.02
N GLU A 233 -13.74 6.41 63.14
CA GLU A 233 -14.02 5.43 62.11
C GLU A 233 -15.52 5.50 61.78
N ILE A 234 -15.87 5.89 60.55
CA ILE A 234 -17.25 5.79 60.04
C ILE A 234 -17.24 5.03 58.72
N THR A 235 -17.83 3.84 58.79
CA THR A 235 -18.26 2.97 57.70
C THR A 235 -19.05 3.74 56.65
N LYS A 236 -18.47 3.89 55.45
CA LYS A 236 -19.21 4.32 54.25
C LYS A 236 -19.57 3.11 53.40
N VAL A 237 -20.87 2.86 53.34
CA VAL A 237 -21.53 2.02 52.34
C VAL A 237 -21.45 2.76 50.99
N ASP A 238 -20.89 2.11 49.98
CA ASP A 238 -20.86 2.62 48.60
C ASP A 238 -22.29 2.81 48.04
N PRO A 239 -22.63 3.96 47.42
CA PRO A 239 -23.90 4.12 46.75
C PRO A 239 -23.85 3.43 45.38
N VAL A 240 -24.77 2.48 45.17
CA VAL A 240 -25.02 1.68 43.95
C VAL A 240 -25.54 2.55 42.76
N GLY A 241 -25.32 3.87 42.78
CA GLY A 241 -25.87 4.82 41.80
C GLY A 241 -24.96 5.20 40.64
N GLU A 242 -23.63 5.10 40.77
CA GLU A 242 -22.70 5.61 39.74
C GLU A 242 -22.23 4.57 38.72
N ARG A 243 -22.25 3.28 39.08
CA ARG A 243 -21.76 2.19 38.21
C ARG A 243 -22.57 2.02 36.92
N PRO A 244 -23.92 2.15 36.89
CA PRO A 244 -24.68 1.98 35.64
C PRO A 244 -24.38 3.07 34.59
N ILE A 245 -24.12 4.31 35.04
CA ILE A 245 -23.85 5.45 34.16
C ILE A 245 -22.43 5.36 33.55
N LYS A 246 -21.45 4.89 34.34
CA LYS A 246 -20.08 4.65 33.88
C LYS A 246 -20.01 3.44 32.92
N LEU A 247 -20.75 2.36 33.17
CA LEU A 247 -20.84 1.21 32.25
C LEU A 247 -21.51 1.57 30.92
N LYS A 248 -22.53 2.43 30.93
CA LYS A 248 -23.17 2.91 29.70
C LYS A 248 -22.20 3.74 28.84
N LYS A 249 -21.41 4.64 29.45
CA LYS A 249 -20.36 5.43 28.75
C LYS A 249 -19.23 4.54 28.21
N VAL A 250 -18.78 3.54 28.97
CA VAL A 250 -17.77 2.58 28.48
C VAL A 250 -18.31 1.77 27.30
N GLY A 251 -19.57 1.35 27.35
CA GLY A 251 -20.23 0.70 26.22
C GLY A 251 -20.31 1.57 24.96
N THR A 252 -20.61 2.87 25.11
CA THR A 252 -20.66 3.81 23.97
C THR A 252 -19.27 4.09 23.39
N VAL A 253 -18.23 4.16 24.22
CA VAL A 253 -16.84 4.35 23.77
C VAL A 253 -16.30 3.09 23.10
N VAL A 254 -16.57 1.90 23.65
CA VAL A 254 -16.17 0.62 23.02
C VAL A 254 -16.92 0.40 21.71
N ALA A 255 -18.22 0.73 21.64
CA ALA A 255 -18.97 0.69 20.38
C ALA A 255 -18.47 1.72 19.37
N GLY A 256 -18.09 2.93 19.82
CA GLY A 256 -17.46 3.94 18.96
C GLY A 256 -16.13 3.46 18.40
N VAL A 257 -15.24 2.94 19.25
CA VAL A 257 -13.97 2.35 18.84
C VAL A 257 -14.19 1.16 17.91
N MET A 258 -15.13 0.25 18.21
CA MET A 258 -15.44 -0.88 17.33
C MET A 258 -16.03 -0.44 15.99
N ASN A 259 -16.83 0.62 15.94
CA ASN A 259 -17.35 1.17 14.68
C ASN A 259 -16.28 1.93 13.87
N ASP A 260 -15.31 2.56 14.56
CA ASP A 260 -14.15 3.20 13.94
C ASP A 260 -13.13 2.16 13.43
N THR A 261 -13.09 0.97 14.03
CA THR A 261 -12.20 -0.14 13.62
C THR A 261 -12.90 -1.13 12.67
N LEU A 262 -14.23 -1.24 12.77
CA LEU A 262 -15.11 -2.06 11.95
C LEU A 262 -16.31 -1.24 11.43
N PRO A 263 -16.14 -0.49 10.33
CA PRO A 263 -17.27 0.21 9.71
C PRO A 263 -18.39 -0.80 9.38
N GLY A 264 -19.64 -0.45 9.71
CA GLY A 264 -20.80 -1.36 9.57
C GLY A 264 -21.20 -2.12 10.85
N TRP A 265 -20.54 -1.88 11.98
CA TRP A 265 -20.82 -2.60 13.23
C TRP A 265 -22.26 -2.40 13.73
N THR A 266 -22.79 -1.18 13.60
CA THR A 266 -24.15 -0.85 14.07
C THR A 266 -25.20 -1.60 13.25
N GLU A 267 -24.99 -1.70 11.94
CA GLU A 267 -25.82 -2.45 11.01
C GLU A 267 -25.76 -3.96 11.32
N ILE A 268 -24.59 -4.50 11.66
CA ILE A 268 -24.44 -5.89 12.12
C ILE A 268 -25.22 -6.14 13.42
N GLU A 269 -25.20 -5.19 14.37
CA GLU A 269 -26.02 -5.27 15.60
C GLU A 269 -27.52 -5.27 15.26
N GLU A 270 -27.95 -4.47 14.29
CA GLU A 270 -29.34 -4.43 13.81
C GLU A 270 -29.75 -5.75 13.13
N HIS A 271 -28.89 -6.32 12.27
CA HIS A 271 -29.10 -7.64 11.65
C HIS A 271 -29.19 -8.73 12.71
N THR A 272 -28.36 -8.67 13.75
CA THR A 272 -28.37 -9.63 14.87
C THR A 272 -29.65 -9.50 15.70
N ALA A 273 -30.10 -8.27 15.96
CA ALA A 273 -31.36 -8.03 16.65
C ALA A 273 -32.57 -8.51 15.82
N LYS A 274 -32.54 -8.32 14.49
CA LYS A 274 -33.54 -8.85 13.55
C LYS A 274 -33.56 -10.38 13.57
N LEU A 275 -32.40 -11.03 13.48
CA LEU A 275 -32.27 -12.48 13.59
C LEU A 275 -32.93 -13.00 14.88
N ASN A 276 -32.63 -12.39 16.02
CA ASN A 276 -33.19 -12.80 17.31
C ASN A 276 -34.73 -12.67 17.35
N ARG A 277 -35.29 -11.61 16.77
CA ARG A 277 -36.75 -11.45 16.65
C ARG A 277 -37.37 -12.51 15.75
N GLU A 278 -36.76 -12.78 14.60
CA GLU A 278 -37.25 -13.76 13.63
C GLU A 278 -37.18 -15.18 14.21
N LEU A 279 -36.08 -15.56 14.86
CA LEU A 279 -35.95 -16.84 15.55
C LEU A 279 -36.96 -16.98 16.70
N GLY A 280 -37.21 -15.92 17.47
CA GLY A 280 -38.22 -15.91 18.53
C GLY A 280 -39.66 -16.01 18.01
N ALA A 281 -39.91 -15.57 16.78
CA ALA A 281 -41.21 -15.65 16.12
C ALA A 281 -41.50 -17.02 15.50
N ILE A 282 -40.49 -17.89 15.33
CA ILE A 282 -40.68 -19.29 14.93
C ILE A 282 -41.30 -20.02 16.12
N SER A 283 -42.64 -19.92 16.23
CA SER A 283 -43.40 -20.48 17.32
C SER A 283 -43.32 -22.01 17.37
N ALA A 284 -43.78 -22.61 18.48
CA ALA A 284 -43.76 -24.05 18.68
C ALA A 284 -44.71 -24.85 17.74
N SER A 285 -45.45 -24.22 16.82
CA SER A 285 -46.53 -24.88 16.07
C SER A 285 -46.13 -25.75 14.86
N PRO A 286 -45.05 -25.50 14.08
CA PRO A 286 -44.73 -26.37 12.96
C PRO A 286 -44.11 -27.71 13.40
N PRO A 287 -44.22 -28.77 12.59
CA PRO A 287 -43.39 -29.97 12.70
C PRO A 287 -41.90 -29.62 12.79
N ALA A 288 -41.12 -30.46 13.47
CA ALA A 288 -39.71 -30.19 13.75
C ALA A 288 -38.88 -29.94 12.47
N ALA A 289 -39.20 -30.62 11.36
CA ALA A 289 -38.54 -30.44 10.07
C ALA A 289 -38.79 -29.04 9.47
N ASP A 290 -40.03 -28.53 9.57
CA ASP A 290 -40.39 -27.21 9.04
C ASP A 290 -39.75 -26.10 9.88
N LYS A 291 -39.68 -26.28 11.21
CA LYS A 291 -38.92 -25.38 12.09
C LYS A 291 -37.44 -25.34 11.73
N ALA A 292 -36.83 -26.51 11.49
CA ALA A 292 -35.42 -26.58 11.11
C ALA A 292 -35.16 -25.88 9.76
N ALA A 293 -36.06 -26.03 8.78
CA ALA A 293 -35.97 -25.35 7.49
C ALA A 293 -36.14 -23.82 7.63
N LEU A 294 -37.07 -23.36 8.48
CA LEU A 294 -37.27 -21.95 8.79
C LEU A 294 -36.05 -21.34 9.48
N ILE A 295 -35.49 -22.01 10.49
CA ILE A 295 -34.28 -21.58 11.20
C ILE A 295 -33.09 -21.49 10.23
N ALA A 296 -32.88 -22.51 9.40
CA ALA A 296 -31.80 -22.53 8.41
C ALA A 296 -31.94 -21.39 7.39
N LYS A 297 -33.17 -21.12 6.93
CA LYS A 297 -33.45 -20.00 6.03
C LYS A 297 -33.17 -18.65 6.71
N THR A 298 -33.64 -18.46 7.93
CA THR A 298 -33.44 -17.22 8.70
C THR A 298 -31.96 -16.97 9.01
N LEU A 299 -31.20 -18.02 9.36
CA LEU A 299 -29.75 -17.92 9.54
C LEU A 299 -29.03 -17.56 8.24
N ARG A 300 -29.42 -18.16 7.11
CA ARG A 300 -28.83 -17.83 5.80
C ARG A 300 -29.06 -16.37 5.43
N THR A 301 -30.27 -15.85 5.58
CA THR A 301 -30.57 -14.43 5.35
C THR A 301 -29.72 -13.52 6.24
N TYR A 302 -29.51 -13.88 7.51
CA TYR A 302 -28.64 -13.13 8.41
C TYR A 302 -27.17 -13.13 7.94
N TYR A 303 -26.65 -14.27 7.49
CA TYR A 303 -25.29 -14.34 6.95
C TYR A 303 -25.14 -13.50 5.68
N ASP A 304 -26.11 -13.57 4.77
CA ASP A 304 -26.12 -12.76 3.54
C ASP A 304 -26.16 -11.25 3.88
N ASP A 305 -26.99 -10.84 4.86
CA ASP A 305 -27.11 -9.46 5.34
C ASP A 305 -25.78 -8.96 5.99
N VAL A 306 -25.14 -9.78 6.84
CA VAL A 306 -23.85 -9.43 7.48
C VAL A 306 -22.71 -9.37 6.48
N GLU A 307 -22.65 -10.35 5.57
CA GLU A 307 -21.65 -10.39 4.50
C GLU A 307 -21.76 -9.12 3.64
N LEU A 308 -22.97 -8.76 3.22
CA LEU A 308 -23.21 -7.54 2.44
C LEU A 308 -22.80 -6.27 3.19
N THR A 309 -23.16 -6.17 4.48
CA THR A 309 -22.79 -5.01 5.32
C THR A 309 -21.27 -4.90 5.47
N VAL A 310 -20.56 -6.02 5.67
CA VAL A 310 -19.10 -6.01 5.68
C VAL A 310 -18.55 -5.59 4.33
N PHE A 311 -19.08 -6.11 3.22
CA PHE A 311 -18.65 -5.72 1.87
C PHE A 311 -18.90 -4.23 1.58
N GLU A 312 -20.07 -3.70 1.91
CA GLU A 312 -20.44 -2.30 1.70
C GLU A 312 -19.53 -1.32 2.46
N ASN A 313 -19.07 -1.73 3.63
CA ASN A 313 -18.30 -0.88 4.53
C ASN A 313 -16.78 -1.02 4.35
N TYR A 314 -16.30 -2.17 3.87
CA TYR A 314 -14.87 -2.44 3.69
C TYR A 314 -14.39 -2.37 2.24
N CYS A 315 -15.29 -2.49 1.27
CA CYS A 315 -14.98 -2.32 -0.14
C CYS A 315 -15.65 -1.03 -0.64
N PRO A 316 -14.94 0.12 -0.60
CA PRO A 316 -15.46 1.36 -1.19
C PRO A 316 -15.84 1.11 -2.67
N GLY A 317 -17.04 1.57 -3.06
CA GLY A 317 -17.62 1.33 -4.38
C GLY A 317 -18.73 0.27 -4.44
N VAL A 318 -18.91 -0.56 -3.40
CA VAL A 318 -19.99 -1.57 -3.37
C VAL A 318 -21.41 -0.97 -3.46
N PRO A 319 -21.74 0.17 -2.81
CA PRO A 319 -23.03 0.82 -3.02
C PRO A 319 -23.28 1.22 -4.49
N GLU A 320 -22.25 1.70 -5.19
CA GLU A 320 -22.28 2.04 -6.61
C GLU A 320 -22.48 0.79 -7.49
N ILE A 321 -21.81 -0.32 -7.18
CA ILE A 321 -22.01 -1.63 -7.83
C ILE A 321 -23.46 -2.08 -7.70
N LEU A 322 -23.99 -2.07 -6.48
CA LEU A 322 -25.35 -2.54 -6.21
C LEU A 322 -26.38 -1.64 -6.88
N SER A 323 -26.11 -0.33 -6.96
CA SER A 323 -26.92 0.63 -7.71
C SER A 323 -26.92 0.35 -9.21
N ASN A 324 -25.74 0.08 -9.79
CA ASN A 324 -25.58 -0.25 -11.21
C ASN A 324 -26.25 -1.59 -11.55
N TYR A 325 -26.02 -2.62 -10.73
CA TYR A 325 -26.68 -3.92 -10.88
C TYR A 325 -28.21 -3.81 -10.80
N LYS A 326 -28.76 -3.00 -9.89
CA LYS A 326 -30.20 -2.75 -9.81
C LYS A 326 -30.75 -2.08 -11.07
N LYS A 327 -30.03 -1.12 -11.66
CA LYS A 327 -30.40 -0.47 -12.94
C LYS A 327 -30.38 -1.48 -14.09
N GLU A 328 -29.37 -2.33 -14.16
CA GLU A 328 -29.24 -3.34 -15.21
C GLU A 328 -30.32 -4.43 -15.11
N VAL A 329 -30.65 -4.88 -13.89
CA VAL A 329 -31.77 -5.81 -13.67
C VAL A 329 -33.10 -5.16 -14.07
N ALA A 330 -33.30 -3.86 -13.82
CA ALA A 330 -34.49 -3.14 -14.26
C ALA A 330 -34.55 -3.01 -15.79
N GLU A 331 -33.43 -2.72 -16.45
CA GLU A 331 -33.32 -2.64 -17.91
C GLU A 331 -33.55 -4.01 -18.56
N TYR A 332 -32.99 -5.08 -17.98
CA TYR A 332 -33.25 -6.47 -18.38
C TYR A 332 -34.74 -6.82 -18.27
N LYS A 333 -35.38 -6.47 -17.15
CA LYS A 333 -36.83 -6.67 -16.96
C LYS A 333 -37.68 -5.84 -17.93
N SER A 334 -37.14 -4.76 -18.48
CA SER A 334 -37.82 -3.91 -19.46
C SER A 334 -37.78 -4.46 -20.89
N LEU A 335 -36.98 -5.49 -21.16
CA LEU A 335 -36.93 -6.18 -22.46
C LEU A 335 -38.26 -6.89 -22.72
N LYS A 336 -39.21 -6.20 -23.35
CA LYS A 336 -40.51 -6.74 -23.73
C LYS A 336 -40.43 -7.75 -24.89
N ASN A 337 -41.48 -8.55 -25.00
CA ASN A 337 -41.74 -9.49 -26.10
C ASN A 337 -41.66 -8.76 -27.46
N GLY A 338 -40.81 -9.24 -28.36
CA GLY A 338 -40.58 -8.65 -29.69
C GLY A 338 -39.16 -8.86 -30.22
N LEU A 339 -38.18 -9.05 -29.34
CA LEU A 339 -36.83 -9.47 -29.73
C LEU A 339 -36.82 -10.94 -30.14
N THR A 340 -36.16 -11.23 -31.26
CA THR A 340 -35.80 -12.59 -31.64
C THR A 340 -34.92 -13.22 -30.56
N THR A 341 -34.87 -14.55 -30.51
CA THR A 341 -34.03 -15.27 -29.54
C THR A 341 -32.56 -14.85 -29.63
N GLY A 342 -32.03 -14.63 -30.84
CA GLY A 342 -30.66 -14.16 -31.06
C GLY A 342 -30.39 -12.76 -30.49
N GLU A 343 -31.28 -11.79 -30.76
CA GLU A 343 -31.13 -10.41 -30.25
C GLU A 343 -31.27 -10.33 -28.72
N ARG A 344 -32.14 -11.16 -28.15
CA ARG A 344 -32.29 -11.27 -26.70
C ARG A 344 -31.02 -11.84 -26.07
N ASN A 345 -30.42 -12.86 -26.67
CA ASN A 345 -29.20 -13.48 -26.18
C ASN A 345 -28.01 -12.51 -26.26
N LEU A 346 -27.88 -11.76 -27.36
CA LEU A 346 -26.85 -10.73 -27.53
C LEU A 346 -27.00 -9.60 -26.49
N LYS A 347 -28.23 -9.15 -26.22
CA LYS A 347 -28.48 -8.15 -25.17
C LYS A 347 -28.19 -8.67 -23.77
N ILE A 348 -28.57 -9.92 -23.46
CA ILE A 348 -28.30 -10.54 -22.16
C ILE A 348 -26.78 -10.68 -21.95
N ALA A 349 -26.06 -11.20 -22.94
CA ALA A 349 -24.62 -11.31 -22.90
C ALA A 349 -23.98 -9.93 -22.68
N TRP A 350 -24.43 -8.91 -23.43
CA TRP A 350 -23.96 -7.54 -23.27
C TRP A 350 -24.23 -6.97 -21.88
N PHE A 351 -25.40 -7.20 -21.28
CA PHE A 351 -25.71 -6.74 -19.92
C PHE A 351 -24.85 -7.44 -18.87
N VAL A 352 -24.70 -8.76 -18.96
CA VAL A 352 -23.88 -9.53 -18.01
C VAL A 352 -22.43 -9.08 -18.09
N THR A 353 -21.89 -8.89 -19.30
CA THR A 353 -20.49 -8.50 -19.47
C THR A 353 -20.27 -7.03 -19.16
N LYS A 354 -21.13 -6.12 -19.59
CA LYS A 354 -21.03 -4.69 -19.24
C LYS A 354 -21.20 -4.47 -17.74
N GLY A 355 -22.15 -5.15 -17.11
CA GLY A 355 -22.37 -5.09 -15.66
C GLY A 355 -21.19 -5.63 -14.88
N THR A 356 -20.62 -6.76 -15.33
CA THR A 356 -19.41 -7.33 -14.73
C THR A 356 -18.20 -6.40 -14.95
N VAL A 357 -18.01 -5.84 -16.15
CA VAL A 357 -16.92 -4.89 -16.46
C VAL A 357 -17.07 -3.59 -15.68
N SER A 358 -18.26 -3.00 -15.59
CA SER A 358 -18.50 -1.76 -14.84
C SER A 358 -18.30 -2.00 -13.35
N THR A 359 -18.83 -3.09 -12.81
CA THR A 359 -18.65 -3.50 -11.43
C THR A 359 -17.17 -3.75 -11.09
N ILE A 360 -16.43 -4.40 -11.98
CA ILE A 360 -14.98 -4.62 -11.83
C ILE A 360 -14.21 -3.30 -11.98
N ASN A 361 -14.55 -2.44 -12.95
CA ASN A 361 -13.91 -1.15 -13.10
C ASN A 361 -14.15 -0.24 -11.89
N ASP A 362 -15.32 -0.27 -11.28
CA ASP A 362 -15.64 0.57 -10.12
C ASP A 362 -14.95 0.06 -8.83
N VAL A 363 -14.70 -1.25 -8.70
CA VAL A 363 -13.99 -1.85 -7.55
C VAL A 363 -12.47 -1.78 -7.67
N PHE A 364 -11.94 -2.06 -8.86
CA PHE A 364 -10.51 -2.35 -9.02
C PHE A 364 -9.69 -1.14 -9.46
N ARG A 365 -10.31 -0.12 -10.09
CA ARG A 365 -9.62 1.06 -10.64
C ARG A 365 -8.93 1.92 -9.58
N ASP A 366 -9.43 1.91 -8.35
CA ASP A 366 -8.87 2.74 -7.28
C ASP A 366 -7.89 1.97 -6.36
N TRP A 367 -7.74 0.64 -6.49
CA TRP A 367 -7.03 -0.17 -5.48
C TRP A 367 -5.98 -1.20 -5.96
N ILE A 368 -5.99 -1.73 -7.18
CA ILE A 368 -5.18 -2.94 -7.48
C ILE A 368 -4.36 -2.85 -8.80
N PRO A 369 -3.02 -3.05 -8.75
CA PRO A 369 -2.22 -3.38 -9.94
C PRO A 369 -2.67 -4.72 -10.55
N GLY A 370 -2.94 -4.71 -11.85
CA GLY A 370 -3.42 -5.88 -12.62
C GLY A 370 -4.84 -5.77 -13.18
N VAL A 371 -5.45 -4.58 -13.07
CA VAL A 371 -6.66 -4.19 -13.82
C VAL A 371 -6.51 -4.44 -15.31
N GLU A 372 -5.35 -4.12 -15.91
CA GLU A 372 -5.10 -4.40 -17.33
C GLU A 372 -5.17 -5.89 -17.66
N GLU A 373 -4.67 -6.77 -16.79
CA GLU A 373 -4.74 -8.23 -16.99
C GLU A 373 -6.16 -8.79 -16.73
N GLY A 374 -6.90 -8.20 -15.79
CA GLY A 374 -8.30 -8.49 -15.55
C GLY A 374 -9.19 -8.07 -16.72
N GLU A 375 -8.95 -6.87 -17.25
CA GLU A 375 -9.59 -6.36 -18.47
C GLU A 375 -9.24 -7.22 -19.69
N ASP A 376 -7.99 -7.65 -19.83
CA ASP A 376 -7.56 -8.57 -20.89
C ASP A 376 -8.18 -9.96 -20.76
N GLY A 377 -8.29 -10.48 -19.53
CA GLY A 377 -9.02 -11.70 -19.23
C GLY A 377 -10.49 -11.58 -19.63
N ASN A 378 -11.11 -10.44 -19.34
CA ASN A 378 -12.49 -10.14 -19.69
C ASN A 378 -12.69 -9.97 -21.20
N ARG A 379 -11.78 -9.27 -21.89
CA ARG A 379 -11.77 -9.14 -23.36
C ARG A 379 -11.65 -10.50 -24.05
N LYS A 380 -10.77 -11.38 -23.55
CA LYS A 380 -10.58 -12.75 -24.07
C LYS A 380 -11.82 -13.61 -23.86
N GLU A 381 -12.42 -13.54 -22.67
CA GLU A 381 -13.60 -14.33 -22.34
C GLU A 381 -14.86 -13.83 -23.08
N TRP A 382 -15.00 -12.51 -23.25
CA TRP A 382 -16.04 -11.92 -24.09
C TRP A 382 -15.93 -12.40 -25.55
N THR A 383 -14.72 -12.34 -26.12
CA THR A 383 -14.46 -12.80 -27.50
C THR A 383 -14.83 -14.28 -27.64
N ARG A 384 -14.45 -15.13 -26.67
CA ARG A 384 -14.82 -16.55 -26.64
C ARG A 384 -16.33 -16.78 -26.59
N ILE A 385 -17.04 -16.07 -25.71
CA ILE A 385 -18.51 -16.17 -25.59
C ILE A 385 -19.18 -15.71 -26.89
N TYR A 386 -18.70 -14.61 -27.46
CA TYR A 386 -19.20 -14.06 -28.71
C TYR A 386 -19.03 -15.03 -29.88
N ASP A 387 -17.86 -15.65 -30.01
CA ASP A 387 -17.59 -16.65 -31.04
C ASP A 387 -18.49 -17.87 -30.88
N MET A 388 -18.67 -18.33 -29.64
CA MET A 388 -19.54 -19.46 -29.30
C MET A 388 -21.04 -19.15 -29.54
N ALA A 389 -21.47 -17.91 -29.32
CA ALA A 389 -22.84 -17.47 -29.61
C ALA A 389 -23.13 -17.40 -31.12
N ASN A 390 -22.10 -17.20 -31.94
CA ASN A 390 -22.20 -17.20 -33.41
C ASN A 390 -22.01 -18.59 -34.03
N ASP A 391 -21.55 -19.58 -33.26
CA ASP A 391 -21.46 -20.97 -33.69
C ASP A 391 -22.85 -21.63 -33.72
N LYS A 392 -23.36 -21.87 -34.92
CA LYS A 392 -24.68 -22.49 -35.16
C LYS A 392 -24.81 -23.91 -34.61
N SER A 393 -23.70 -24.57 -34.27
CA SER A 393 -23.69 -25.90 -33.66
C SER A 393 -23.92 -25.88 -32.14
N LYS A 394 -23.82 -24.71 -31.50
CA LYS A 394 -24.02 -24.55 -30.06
C LYS A 394 -25.47 -24.25 -29.75
N SER A 395 -26.03 -24.96 -28.77
CA SER A 395 -27.37 -24.67 -28.31
C SER A 395 -27.38 -23.41 -27.44
N PHE A 396 -28.54 -22.76 -27.34
CA PHE A 396 -28.74 -21.63 -26.41
C PHE A 396 -28.28 -21.97 -24.98
N TRP A 397 -28.53 -23.19 -24.52
CA TRP A 397 -28.20 -23.62 -23.17
C TRP A 397 -26.69 -23.81 -22.96
N ASP A 398 -25.94 -24.14 -24.02
CA ASP A 398 -24.47 -24.19 -23.96
C ASP A 398 -23.89 -22.79 -23.79
N VAL A 399 -24.40 -21.82 -24.56
CA VAL A 399 -23.99 -20.42 -24.47
C VAL A 399 -24.39 -19.80 -23.13
N ALA A 400 -25.62 -20.04 -22.68
CA ALA A 400 -26.14 -19.50 -21.43
C ALA A 400 -25.38 -20.05 -20.21
N ARG A 401 -25.04 -21.36 -20.21
CA ARG A 401 -24.24 -21.96 -19.14
C ARG A 401 -22.88 -21.29 -19.02
N GLU A 402 -22.21 -21.08 -20.14
CA GLU A 402 -20.88 -20.48 -20.17
C GLU A 402 -20.92 -19.00 -19.77
N VAL A 403 -21.89 -18.22 -20.25
CA VAL A 403 -22.11 -16.83 -19.83
C VAL A 403 -22.31 -16.70 -18.32
N LEU A 404 -22.99 -17.66 -17.69
CA LEU A 404 -23.22 -17.67 -16.24
C LEU A 404 -21.97 -18.06 -15.43
N VAL A 405 -21.07 -18.86 -16.01
CA VAL A 405 -19.85 -19.34 -15.34
C VAL A 405 -18.67 -18.38 -15.55
N SER A 406 -18.61 -17.68 -16.68
CA SER A 406 -17.50 -16.81 -17.05
C SER A 406 -17.20 -15.68 -16.05
N PRO A 407 -18.18 -14.97 -15.45
CA PRO A 407 -17.90 -13.98 -14.41
C PRO A 407 -17.17 -14.59 -13.21
N PHE A 408 -17.57 -15.78 -12.77
CA PHE A 408 -16.91 -16.49 -11.66
C PHE A 408 -15.52 -16.99 -12.04
N LYS A 409 -15.32 -17.37 -13.31
CA LYS A 409 -14.00 -17.75 -13.83
C LYS A 409 -13.05 -16.55 -13.90
N ILE A 410 -13.51 -15.43 -14.46
CA ILE A 410 -12.75 -14.17 -14.50
C ILE A 410 -12.41 -13.73 -13.07
N PHE A 411 -13.40 -13.69 -12.18
CA PHE A 411 -13.21 -13.34 -10.78
C PHE A 411 -12.26 -14.31 -10.05
N GLY A 412 -12.41 -15.62 -10.27
CA GLY A 412 -11.55 -16.64 -9.69
C GLY A 412 -10.12 -16.59 -10.22
N ASP A 413 -9.91 -16.29 -11.51
CA ASP A 413 -8.60 -16.11 -12.11
C ASP A 413 -7.93 -14.82 -11.62
N THR A 414 -8.71 -13.73 -11.49
CA THR A 414 -8.26 -12.47 -10.88
C THR A 414 -7.89 -12.67 -9.41
N ILE A 415 -8.70 -13.37 -8.62
CA ILE A 415 -8.38 -13.72 -7.22
C ILE A 415 -7.17 -14.65 -7.15
N ASN A 416 -7.03 -15.64 -8.02
CA ASN A 416 -5.86 -16.54 -8.00
C ASN A 416 -4.58 -15.81 -8.37
N ARG A 417 -4.62 -14.91 -9.36
CA ARG A 417 -3.48 -14.05 -9.72
C ARG A 417 -3.15 -13.09 -8.59
N PHE A 418 -4.18 -12.48 -7.99
CA PHE A 418 -4.03 -11.68 -6.79
C PHE A 418 -3.39 -12.47 -5.64
N ALA A 419 -3.87 -13.67 -5.33
CA ALA A 419 -3.33 -14.53 -4.29
C ALA A 419 -1.88 -14.95 -4.56
N ARG A 420 -1.51 -15.18 -5.83
CA ARG A 420 -0.13 -15.49 -6.24
C ARG A 420 0.82 -14.31 -6.13
N HIS A 421 0.33 -13.09 -6.34
CA HIS A 421 1.15 -11.88 -6.28
C HIS A 421 1.14 -11.19 -4.92
N TYR A 422 0.11 -11.41 -4.08
CA TYR A 422 -0.17 -10.60 -2.88
C TYR A 422 -0.58 -11.38 -1.62
N GLY A 423 -0.55 -12.71 -1.61
CA GLY A 423 -0.86 -13.49 -0.41
C GLY A 423 0.37 -13.90 0.39
N PRO A 424 0.87 -13.13 1.38
CA PRO A 424 1.94 -13.58 2.28
C PRO A 424 1.48 -14.70 3.24
N GLY A 425 0.23 -15.17 3.14
CA GLY A 425 -0.36 -16.18 4.03
C GLY A 425 -0.89 -17.45 3.36
N VAL A 426 -0.80 -17.61 2.04
CA VAL A 426 -1.30 -18.84 1.39
C VAL A 426 -0.39 -20.04 1.71
N SER A 427 0.93 -19.84 1.80
CA SER A 427 1.85 -20.86 2.31
C SER A 427 1.55 -21.20 3.77
N ILE A 428 1.35 -20.20 4.63
CA ILE A 428 1.07 -20.36 6.06
C ILE A 428 -0.28 -21.06 6.30
N ALA A 429 -1.31 -20.78 5.50
CA ALA A 429 -2.61 -21.43 5.60
C ALA A 429 -2.62 -22.86 5.02
N GLU A 430 -1.79 -23.14 4.01
CA GLU A 430 -1.55 -24.49 3.51
C GLU A 430 -0.71 -25.33 4.50
N ASP A 431 0.22 -24.70 5.22
CA ASP A 431 0.99 -25.31 6.30
C ASP A 431 0.10 -25.62 7.52
N LEU A 432 -0.83 -24.73 7.87
CA LEU A 432 -1.80 -24.94 8.96
C LEU A 432 -2.89 -25.97 8.62
N LYS A 433 -3.19 -26.20 7.33
CA LYS A 433 -4.11 -27.26 6.89
C LYS A 433 -3.48 -28.66 6.90
N ARG A 434 -2.15 -28.76 6.90
CA ARG A 434 -1.43 -30.04 6.96
C ARG A 434 -1.37 -30.66 8.34
N ASP A 435 -1.70 -29.91 9.40
CA ASP A 435 -1.66 -30.44 10.76
C ASP A 435 -3.05 -30.56 11.38
N LYS A 436 -3.62 -31.76 11.25
CA LYS A 436 -4.53 -32.38 12.24
C LYS A 436 -4.83 -33.82 11.84
N THR A 437 -4.05 -34.76 12.38
CA THR A 437 -4.49 -36.01 13.06
C THR A 437 -3.42 -37.12 13.01
N ARG A 438 -2.58 -37.26 14.05
CA ARG A 438 -2.18 -38.57 14.63
C ARG A 438 -1.33 -38.44 15.92
N PRO A 439 -1.35 -39.45 16.82
CA PRO A 439 -0.78 -39.37 18.17
C PRO A 439 0.74 -39.57 18.19
N LYS A 440 1.36 -39.01 19.23
CA LYS A 440 2.82 -38.97 19.51
C LYS A 440 3.51 -40.34 19.34
N GLY A 441 4.55 -40.37 18.49
CA GLY A 441 5.56 -41.43 18.31
C GLY A 441 6.89 -40.81 17.78
N PRO A 442 8.05 -41.50 17.87
CA PRO A 442 9.34 -40.85 18.07
C PRO A 442 10.08 -40.36 16.80
N SER A 443 10.80 -39.24 17.00
CA SER A 443 11.87 -38.55 16.24
C SER A 443 11.67 -38.13 14.78
N GLU A 444 11.88 -36.82 14.56
CA GLU A 444 11.99 -36.09 13.28
C GLU A 444 12.91 -36.78 12.25
N ASP A 445 12.44 -36.84 11.01
CA ASP A 445 13.24 -37.26 9.83
C ASP A 445 14.07 -36.07 9.29
N ASP A 446 15.39 -36.30 9.21
CA ASP A 446 16.47 -35.34 9.00
C ASP A 446 16.71 -34.96 7.50
N ASN A 447 15.65 -34.89 6.69
CA ASN A 447 15.74 -34.83 5.21
C ASN A 447 15.10 -33.59 4.54
N THR A 448 14.83 -32.50 5.26
CA THR A 448 14.29 -31.27 4.65
C THR A 448 15.38 -30.44 3.95
N ILE A 449 15.24 -30.30 2.63
CA ILE A 449 16.01 -29.39 1.77
C ILE A 449 15.64 -27.94 2.14
N PRO A 450 16.58 -26.96 2.18
CA PRO A 450 16.23 -25.57 2.41
C PRO A 450 15.35 -25.01 1.27
N ASP A 451 14.21 -24.40 1.63
CA ASP A 451 13.20 -23.87 0.70
C ASP A 451 13.62 -22.60 -0.08
N GLN A 452 14.88 -22.15 0.07
CA GLN A 452 15.37 -20.93 -0.55
C GLN A 452 16.36 -21.25 -1.69
N PRO A 453 16.29 -20.53 -2.83
CA PRO A 453 17.26 -20.68 -3.91
C PRO A 453 18.67 -20.38 -3.39
N VAL A 454 19.59 -21.30 -3.62
CA VAL A 454 20.98 -21.22 -3.14
C VAL A 454 21.69 -20.09 -3.88
N LYS A 455 22.03 -19.01 -3.18
CA LYS A 455 22.88 -17.95 -3.74
C LYS A 455 24.24 -18.57 -4.13
N PRO A 456 24.79 -18.30 -5.33
CA PRO A 456 26.02 -18.95 -5.78
C PRO A 456 27.19 -18.50 -4.91
N ALA A 457 27.88 -19.47 -4.29
CA ALA A 457 28.98 -19.17 -3.38
C ALA A 457 30.33 -18.94 -4.10
N ASP A 458 30.46 -19.30 -5.38
CA ASP A 458 31.72 -19.11 -6.12
C ASP A 458 31.50 -18.94 -7.63
N ARG A 459 31.83 -17.76 -8.16
CA ARG A 459 31.76 -17.42 -9.60
C ARG A 459 33.10 -17.63 -10.33
N LYS A 460 34.09 -18.24 -9.66
CA LYS A 460 35.41 -18.44 -10.27
C LYS A 460 35.35 -19.34 -11.51
N PRO A 461 36.09 -18.98 -12.56
CA PRO A 461 36.18 -19.79 -13.77
C PRO A 461 36.74 -21.19 -13.48
N PRO A 462 36.36 -22.21 -14.26
CA PRO A 462 36.94 -23.52 -14.16
C PRO A 462 38.47 -23.48 -14.37
N PRO A 463 39.24 -24.27 -13.60
CA PRO A 463 40.68 -24.34 -13.80
C PRO A 463 41.00 -24.88 -15.20
N GLY A 464 42.03 -24.31 -15.83
CA GLY A 464 42.50 -24.76 -17.15
C GLY A 464 41.80 -24.11 -18.36
N LEU A 465 40.92 -23.11 -18.16
CA LEU A 465 40.44 -22.28 -19.27
C LEU A 465 41.59 -21.51 -19.93
N SER A 466 41.58 -21.46 -21.26
CA SER A 466 42.47 -20.58 -22.02
C SER A 466 42.16 -19.12 -21.70
N LYS A 467 43.10 -18.20 -21.99
CA LYS A 467 42.89 -16.77 -21.79
C LYS A 467 41.61 -16.26 -22.49
N ASN A 468 41.33 -16.75 -23.69
CA ASN A 468 40.13 -16.39 -24.45
C ASN A 468 38.84 -16.90 -23.77
N ASN A 469 38.88 -18.12 -23.22
CA ASN A 469 37.71 -18.69 -22.55
C ASN A 469 37.45 -18.05 -21.16
N LEU A 470 38.47 -17.45 -20.52
CA LEU A 470 38.30 -16.67 -19.30
C LEU A 470 37.53 -15.37 -19.56
N GLU A 471 37.83 -14.67 -20.65
CA GLU A 471 37.09 -13.47 -21.05
C GLU A 471 35.63 -13.80 -21.42
N GLN A 472 35.41 -14.95 -22.07
CA GLN A 472 34.07 -15.45 -22.38
C GLN A 472 33.29 -15.91 -21.13
N TRP A 473 33.97 -16.43 -20.10
CA TRP A 473 33.35 -16.81 -18.83
C TRP A 473 32.73 -15.60 -18.13
N ASP A 474 33.43 -14.47 -18.09
CA ASP A 474 32.91 -13.24 -17.48
C ASP A 474 31.72 -12.67 -18.27
N LEU A 475 31.77 -12.74 -19.61
CA LEU A 475 30.64 -12.34 -20.47
C LEU A 475 29.40 -13.22 -20.25
N PHE A 476 29.60 -14.54 -20.13
CA PHE A 476 28.53 -15.49 -19.82
C PHE A 476 27.85 -15.15 -18.49
N LEU A 477 28.63 -14.94 -17.43
CA LEU A 477 28.09 -14.60 -16.11
C LEU A 477 27.43 -13.22 -16.04
N GLY A 478 27.93 -12.24 -16.79
CA GLY A 478 27.45 -10.85 -16.74
C GLY A 478 26.17 -10.60 -17.53
N ASN A 479 26.01 -11.26 -18.68
CA ASN A 479 25.01 -10.85 -19.67
C ASN A 479 24.11 -11.96 -20.20
N GLN A 480 24.47 -13.24 -20.03
CA GLN A 480 23.84 -14.35 -20.78
C GLN A 480 23.43 -15.54 -19.93
N LEU A 481 23.81 -15.58 -18.66
CA LEU A 481 23.38 -16.62 -17.74
C LEU A 481 21.93 -16.38 -17.30
N ASP A 482 21.03 -17.23 -17.76
CA ASP A 482 19.68 -17.34 -17.24
C ASP A 482 19.71 -17.96 -15.84
N GLN A 483 19.25 -17.22 -14.83
CA GLN A 483 19.26 -17.68 -13.44
C GLN A 483 18.25 -18.79 -13.19
N ASP A 484 17.15 -18.82 -13.94
CA ASP A 484 16.11 -19.85 -13.82
C ASP A 484 16.61 -21.17 -14.43
N GLU A 485 17.31 -21.11 -15.56
CA GLU A 485 17.94 -22.29 -16.17
C GLU A 485 19.00 -22.92 -15.24
N ALA A 486 19.79 -22.08 -14.56
CA ALA A 486 20.74 -22.55 -13.56
C ALA A 486 20.07 -23.16 -12.32
N ALA A 487 19.00 -22.56 -11.82
CA ALA A 487 18.24 -23.10 -10.70
C ALA A 487 17.60 -24.44 -11.05
N MET A 488 17.04 -24.57 -12.26
CA MET A 488 16.49 -25.82 -12.78
C MET A 488 17.55 -26.92 -12.90
N CYS A 489 18.75 -26.60 -13.40
CA CYS A 489 19.85 -27.56 -13.46
C CYS A 489 20.21 -28.12 -12.06
N VAL A 490 20.29 -27.24 -11.04
CA VAL A 490 20.60 -27.66 -9.67
C VAL A 490 19.50 -28.54 -9.11
N HIS A 491 18.24 -28.18 -9.34
CA HIS A 491 17.09 -28.97 -8.92
C HIS A 491 17.07 -30.37 -9.56
N ASP A 492 17.39 -30.47 -10.85
CA ASP A 492 17.47 -31.75 -11.55
C ASP A 492 18.57 -32.67 -11.00
N LYS A 493 19.72 -32.11 -10.64
CA LYS A 493 20.82 -32.89 -10.02
C LYS A 493 20.45 -33.36 -8.61
N ILE A 494 19.83 -32.51 -7.79
CA ILE A 494 19.30 -32.89 -6.48
C ILE A 494 18.26 -34.02 -6.63
N THR A 495 17.35 -33.89 -7.59
CA THR A 495 16.32 -34.89 -7.88
C THR A 495 16.94 -36.23 -8.31
N LYS A 496 18.02 -36.20 -9.09
CA LYS A 496 18.76 -37.42 -9.49
C LYS A 496 19.44 -38.09 -8.29
N GLU A 497 20.10 -37.34 -7.40
CA GLU A 497 20.73 -37.90 -6.20
C GLU A 497 19.68 -38.51 -5.24
N ASN A 498 18.54 -37.84 -5.06
CA ASN A 498 17.43 -38.35 -4.27
C ASN A 498 16.83 -39.65 -4.86
N LYS A 499 16.66 -39.71 -6.20
CA LYS A 499 16.19 -40.92 -6.89
C LYS A 499 17.18 -42.08 -6.79
N ALA A 500 18.48 -41.80 -6.69
CA ALA A 500 19.52 -42.79 -6.48
C ALA A 500 19.59 -43.31 -5.02
N GLY A 501 18.71 -42.82 -4.14
CA GLY A 501 18.67 -43.23 -2.73
C GLY A 501 19.81 -42.66 -1.88
N VAL A 502 20.54 -41.67 -2.39
CA VAL A 502 21.61 -41.00 -1.66
C VAL A 502 20.97 -40.05 -0.64
N ARG A 503 21.07 -40.40 0.64
CA ARG A 503 20.54 -39.56 1.73
C ARG A 503 21.64 -38.63 2.24
N HIS A 504 21.42 -37.34 2.09
CA HIS A 504 22.29 -36.31 2.66
C HIS A 504 21.59 -35.66 3.86
N GLY A 505 22.20 -35.75 5.04
CA GLY A 505 21.72 -34.98 6.20
C GLY A 505 21.90 -33.47 5.96
N LYS A 506 21.19 -32.64 6.73
CA LYS A 506 21.19 -31.17 6.61
C LYS A 506 22.60 -30.54 6.54
N GLY A 507 23.56 -31.11 7.28
CA GLY A 507 24.96 -30.69 7.24
C GLY A 507 25.69 -31.02 5.93
N ALA A 508 25.35 -32.13 5.28
CA ALA A 508 25.94 -32.56 4.01
C ALA A 508 25.42 -31.72 2.83
N TRP A 509 24.17 -31.28 2.85
CA TRP A 509 23.64 -30.37 1.83
C TRP A 509 24.36 -29.01 1.84
N LYS A 510 24.81 -28.54 3.01
CA LYS A 510 25.54 -27.27 3.14
C LYS A 510 26.86 -27.25 2.37
N THR A 511 27.53 -28.40 2.25
CA THR A 511 28.76 -28.55 1.45
C THR A 511 28.46 -28.95 0.00
N LYS A 512 27.40 -29.74 -0.22
CA LYS A 512 27.07 -30.29 -1.54
C LYS A 512 26.40 -29.29 -2.49
N LEU A 513 25.53 -28.42 -1.99
CA LEU A 513 24.79 -27.45 -2.84
C LEU A 513 25.73 -26.51 -3.61
N PRO A 514 26.78 -25.91 -3.01
CA PRO A 514 27.74 -25.11 -3.76
C PRO A 514 28.45 -25.89 -4.90
N GLU A 515 28.74 -27.18 -4.69
CA GLU A 515 29.36 -28.02 -5.71
C GLU A 515 28.42 -28.29 -6.89
N LEU A 516 27.15 -28.57 -6.61
CA LEU A 516 26.12 -28.78 -7.64
C LEU A 516 25.86 -27.50 -8.45
N THR A 517 25.79 -26.35 -7.77
CA THR A 517 25.66 -25.04 -8.43
C THR A 517 26.85 -24.77 -9.36
N LYS A 518 28.07 -25.04 -8.88
CA LYS A 518 29.30 -24.89 -9.68
C LYS A 518 29.29 -25.80 -10.92
N GLN A 519 28.89 -27.06 -10.76
CA GLN A 519 28.75 -27.99 -11.89
C GLN A 519 27.74 -27.51 -12.93
N CYS A 520 26.59 -26.99 -12.49
CA CYS A 520 25.57 -26.47 -13.39
C CYS A 520 26.05 -25.26 -14.21
N TYR A 521 26.76 -24.32 -13.58
CA TYR A 521 27.36 -23.21 -14.32
C TYR A 521 28.39 -23.67 -15.34
N TYR A 522 29.16 -24.72 -15.04
CA TYR A 522 30.11 -25.29 -16.00
C TYR A 522 29.43 -25.98 -17.18
N GLU A 523 28.34 -26.72 -16.94
CA GLU A 523 27.57 -27.37 -18.01
C GLU A 523 26.91 -26.32 -18.91
N LEU A 524 26.28 -25.30 -18.34
CA LEU A 524 25.64 -24.22 -19.10
C LEU A 524 26.65 -23.39 -19.90
N PHE A 525 27.78 -23.04 -19.29
CA PHE A 525 28.85 -22.34 -20.01
C PHE A 525 29.40 -23.17 -21.17
N SER A 526 29.59 -24.49 -20.97
CA SER A 526 30.10 -25.36 -22.02
C SER A 526 29.13 -25.46 -23.20
N GLN A 527 27.82 -25.52 -22.93
CA GLN A 527 26.78 -25.51 -23.96
C GLN A 527 26.72 -24.18 -24.71
N TRP A 528 26.83 -23.07 -23.98
CA TRP A 528 26.87 -21.73 -24.57
C TRP A 528 28.12 -21.56 -25.44
N ASN A 529 29.29 -21.93 -24.93
CA ASN A 529 30.56 -21.76 -25.63
C ASN A 529 30.61 -22.61 -26.91
N ALA A 530 30.10 -23.84 -26.87
CA ALA A 530 30.00 -24.70 -28.05
C ALA A 530 29.13 -24.06 -29.16
N LYS A 531 28.01 -23.42 -28.79
CA LYS A 531 27.14 -22.72 -29.75
C LYS A 531 27.79 -21.48 -30.37
N GLU A 532 28.70 -20.83 -29.66
CA GLU A 532 29.42 -19.65 -30.17
C GLU A 532 30.62 -20.04 -31.04
N THR A 533 31.27 -21.19 -30.79
CA THR A 533 32.37 -21.67 -31.66
C THR A 533 31.90 -22.26 -32.98
N ASP A 534 30.62 -22.63 -33.11
CA ASP A 534 30.01 -23.13 -34.34
C ASP A 534 29.50 -22.01 -35.28
N LYS A 535 29.56 -20.75 -34.84
CA LYS A 535 29.26 -19.56 -35.64
C LYS A 535 30.54 -18.94 -36.20
#